data_AF-A0A349K0V0-F1
#
_entry.id   AF-A0A349K0V0-F1
#
_cell.length_a   1.000
_cell.length_b   1.000
_cell.length_c   1.000
_cell.angle_alpha   90.00
_cell.angle_beta   90.00
_cell.angle_gamma   90.00
#
_symmetry.space_group_name_H-M   'P 1'
#
loop_
_entity.id
_entity.type
_entity.pdbx_description
1 polymer ?
#
loop_
_entity_poly.entity_id
_entity_poly.type
_entity_poly.pdbx_seq_one_letter_code
_entity_poly.pdbx_strand_id
1 'polypeptide(L)'
;MFGVFTESFAAEETIRRHWSFLAPQAVPRPEVTDNAWPRNEVDHFILAHLEREGLAPSPEADRETLIRRLTLDLTGLPPTLEEVDAFLADKSPEAYEKVVDRLLASPRYGERMAVMWLDLARYGDTSVYHQDGAREMWAWRDGIIEAYNANKPFDRFSIDQLAGDLLPDATLAQRVASGFNRNNGTTDEGGLIEEEMRVEYAVDRVKTTATTWLGLTLECAQCHDHFYDPISQVDYYKFFAFFNVSGDKGKQTSARNAPPLIEIPDEENERKLPAVAAQRAENQARIDGYPDEIAPKLRGWVKELGARIADPKENFDPRDALLHLTLDEAEGEQVGDRAHGLPGPGLQRGRVVGTPRWAPGRTGGGFEFKEGEEAFLEVADAGDFERDQPFTLSLWLRPVKTGEGKDSQGSLLARLEEGESRRGFELYYETNQRLYMQLAHEAESSAIRIRSEREIRWNKWQHICVTYDGSSTAGGIRIFVDGV
;
A
#
# COMPACT_ATOMS: atom_id res chain seq x y z
N MET A 1 32.15 24.36 -35.90
CA MET A 1 33.36 24.71 -35.13
C MET A 1 33.32 26.21 -34.87
N PHE A 2 32.52 26.64 -33.89
CA PHE A 2 32.49 28.03 -33.43
C PHE A 2 33.09 28.03 -32.03
N GLY A 3 34.21 28.73 -31.91
CA GLY A 3 35.06 28.76 -30.73
C GLY A 3 34.37 29.41 -29.53
N VAL A 4 34.35 28.63 -28.46
CA VAL A 4 34.42 29.00 -27.05
C VAL A 4 34.99 30.41 -26.83
N PHE A 5 34.14 31.35 -26.40
CA PHE A 5 34.57 32.55 -25.69
C PHE A 5 34.80 32.17 -24.22
N THR A 6 35.96 31.62 -23.93
CA THR A 6 36.54 31.61 -22.58
C THR A 6 37.44 32.83 -22.48
N GLU A 7 36.83 34.00 -22.29
CA GLU A 7 37.54 35.12 -21.69
C GLU A 7 37.02 35.31 -20.27
N SER A 8 37.88 34.90 -19.35
CA SER A 8 37.92 35.25 -17.94
C SER A 8 37.51 36.71 -17.72
N PHE A 9 36.28 36.91 -17.23
CA PHE A 9 36.01 38.00 -16.31
C PHE A 9 36.43 37.56 -14.90
N ALA A 10 37.73 37.45 -14.70
CA ALA A 10 38.33 37.73 -13.40
C ALA A 10 38.18 39.24 -13.14
N ALA A 11 36.94 39.66 -12.85
CA ALA A 11 36.73 40.87 -12.08
C ALA A 11 36.93 40.45 -10.63
N GLU A 12 38.10 40.81 -10.12
CA GLU A 12 38.46 40.81 -8.70
C GLU A 12 37.59 41.85 -7.98
N GLU A 13 36.29 41.61 -7.94
CA GLU A 13 35.34 42.32 -7.14
C GLU A 13 34.80 41.27 -6.19
N THR A 14 35.18 41.35 -4.92
CA THR A 14 34.46 40.72 -3.82
C THR A 14 32.97 40.88 -4.11
N ILE A 15 32.32 39.84 -4.65
CA ILE A 15 30.86 39.75 -4.67
C ILE A 15 30.51 39.89 -3.20
N ARG A 16 30.02 41.07 -2.80
CA ARG A 16 29.43 41.26 -1.49
C ARG A 16 28.33 40.22 -1.46
N ARG A 17 28.56 39.12 -0.71
CA ARG A 17 27.57 38.06 -0.54
C ARG A 17 26.26 38.76 -0.23
N HIS A 18 25.22 38.48 -1.03
CA HIS A 18 23.92 39.09 -0.85
C HIS A 18 23.50 38.90 0.62
N TRP A 19 22.87 39.92 1.22
CA TRP A 19 22.66 40.00 2.67
C TRP A 19 21.92 38.79 3.24
N SER A 20 21.09 38.13 2.43
CA SER A 20 20.34 36.92 2.80
C SER A 20 21.24 35.69 3.02
N PHE A 21 22.46 35.67 2.49
CA PHE A 21 23.43 34.58 2.69
C PHE A 21 24.47 34.89 3.77
N LEU A 22 24.29 36.00 4.48
CA LEU A 22 25.11 36.37 5.62
C LEU A 22 24.33 36.10 6.91
N ALA A 23 25.03 35.63 7.94
CA ALA A 23 24.43 35.48 9.26
C ALA A 23 23.90 36.86 9.73
N PRO A 24 22.63 36.96 10.17
CA PRO A 24 22.10 38.19 10.74
C PRO A 24 22.97 38.65 11.91
N GLN A 25 23.31 39.93 11.93
CA GLN A 25 24.05 40.55 13.02
C GLN A 25 23.12 41.45 13.81
N ALA A 26 23.32 41.51 15.13
CA ALA A 26 22.59 42.45 15.97
C ALA A 26 22.95 43.88 15.54
N VAL A 27 21.94 44.66 15.16
CA VAL A 27 22.10 46.07 14.81
C VAL A 27 21.69 46.90 16.03
N PRO A 28 22.53 47.87 16.46
CA PRO A 28 22.13 48.76 17.53
C PRO A 28 20.88 49.55 17.11
N ARG A 29 19.96 49.73 18.05
CA ARG A 29 18.78 50.55 17.85
C ARG A 29 19.18 51.98 17.42
N PRO A 30 18.59 52.53 16.35
CA PRO A 30 18.89 53.89 15.90
C PRO A 30 18.48 54.93 16.94
N GLU A 31 19.27 56.00 17.03
CA GLU A 31 18.85 57.21 17.72
C GLU A 31 17.84 57.97 16.85
N VAL A 32 16.78 58.46 17.48
CA VAL A 32 15.71 59.22 16.84
C VAL A 32 15.52 60.54 17.57
N THR A 33 15.04 61.54 16.85
CA THR A 33 14.80 62.88 17.38
C THR A 33 13.55 62.88 18.26
N ASP A 34 12.45 62.29 17.77
CA ASP A 34 11.23 62.09 18.56
C ASP A 34 11.28 60.74 19.31
N ASN A 35 11.66 60.80 20.58
CA ASN A 35 11.73 59.62 21.44
C ASN A 35 10.37 59.20 22.02
N ALA A 36 9.30 59.97 21.81
CA ALA A 36 7.98 59.68 22.36
C ALA A 36 7.10 58.87 21.41
N TRP A 37 7.37 58.90 20.11
CA TRP A 37 6.59 58.17 19.10
C TRP A 37 6.83 56.65 19.09
N PRO A 38 8.09 56.15 19.15
CA PRO A 38 8.34 54.70 19.12
C PRO A 38 7.73 53.97 20.33
N ARG A 39 6.97 52.90 20.07
CA ARG A 39 6.37 52.03 21.11
C ARG A 39 7.16 50.73 21.29
N ASN A 40 7.84 50.28 20.24
CA ASN A 40 8.67 49.08 20.24
C ASN A 40 10.00 49.32 19.48
N GLU A 41 10.87 48.30 19.45
CA GLU A 41 12.19 48.41 18.83
C GLU A 41 12.14 48.65 17.31
N VAL A 42 11.15 48.09 16.61
CA VAL A 42 10.96 48.26 15.15
C VAL A 42 10.61 49.70 14.81
N ASP A 43 9.81 50.36 15.65
CA ASP A 43 9.38 51.74 15.43
C ASP A 43 10.58 52.72 15.38
N HIS A 44 11.66 52.44 16.12
CA HIS A 44 12.88 53.25 16.05
C HIS A 44 13.54 53.17 14.67
N PHE A 45 13.54 52.00 14.03
CA PHE A 45 14.09 51.84 12.69
C PHE A 45 13.23 52.55 11.63
N ILE A 46 11.91 52.47 11.77
CA ILE A 46 10.97 53.16 10.88
C ILE A 46 11.12 54.67 11.02
N LEU A 47 11.09 55.18 12.26
CA LEU A 47 11.17 56.62 12.52
C LEU A 47 12.53 57.20 12.12
N ALA A 48 13.64 56.51 12.41
CA ALA A 48 14.95 56.97 11.98
C ALA A 48 15.04 57.12 10.45
N HIS A 49 14.39 56.22 9.69
CA HIS A 49 14.31 56.35 8.24
C HIS A 49 13.42 57.53 7.82
N LEU A 50 12.24 57.70 8.42
CA LEU A 50 11.36 58.82 8.14
C LEU A 50 12.03 60.17 8.41
N GLU A 51 12.67 60.32 9.58
CA GLU A 51 13.41 61.54 9.96
C GLU A 51 14.52 61.86 8.97
N ARG A 52 15.27 60.84 8.52
CA ARG A 52 16.33 61.00 7.51
C ARG A 52 15.78 61.51 6.17
N GLU A 53 14.61 61.04 5.76
CA GLU A 53 13.93 61.48 4.54
C GLU A 53 13.13 62.79 4.74
N GLY A 54 13.13 63.37 5.94
CA GLY A 54 12.37 64.58 6.28
C GLY A 54 10.85 64.36 6.32
N LEU A 55 10.41 63.13 6.53
CA LEU A 55 9.01 62.73 6.63
C LEU A 55 8.58 62.59 8.09
N ALA A 56 7.30 62.85 8.36
CA ALA A 56 6.68 62.60 9.64
C ALA A 56 5.75 61.37 9.55
N PRO A 57 5.56 60.62 10.66
CA PRO A 57 4.56 59.56 10.70
C PRO A 57 3.16 60.09 10.38
N SER A 58 2.38 59.29 9.64
CA SER A 58 0.97 59.59 9.39
C SER A 58 0.17 59.59 10.70
N PRO A 59 -0.89 60.41 10.81
CA PRO A 59 -1.79 60.34 11.94
C PRO A 59 -2.45 58.97 12.03
N GLU A 60 -2.75 58.53 13.25
CA GLU A 60 -3.51 57.31 13.50
C GLU A 60 -4.89 57.40 12.85
N ALA A 61 -5.35 56.30 12.27
CA ALA A 61 -6.67 56.25 11.64
C ALA A 61 -7.79 56.35 12.70
N ASP A 62 -8.97 56.80 12.29
CA ASP A 62 -10.15 56.78 13.15
C ASP A 62 -10.54 55.35 13.55
N ARG A 63 -11.27 55.22 14.66
CA ARG A 63 -11.55 53.92 15.29
C ARG A 63 -12.39 53.01 14.37
N GLU A 64 -13.33 53.58 13.63
CA GLU A 64 -14.15 52.88 12.65
C GLU A 64 -13.29 52.28 11.54
N THR A 65 -12.33 53.05 11.03
CA THR A 65 -11.35 52.58 10.06
C THR A 65 -10.44 51.50 10.65
N LEU A 66 -9.96 51.66 11.89
CA LEU A 66 -9.07 50.70 12.56
C LEU A 66 -9.72 49.33 12.73
N ILE A 67 -10.92 49.26 13.32
CA ILE A 67 -11.61 47.97 13.50
C ILE A 67 -11.91 47.30 12.17
N ARG A 68 -12.29 48.07 11.14
CA ARG A 68 -12.55 47.53 9.81
C ARG A 68 -11.29 46.91 9.20
N ARG A 69 -10.15 47.60 9.25
CA ARG A 69 -8.86 47.10 8.73
C ARG A 69 -8.42 45.85 9.48
N LEU A 70 -8.39 45.91 10.81
CA LEU A 70 -8.04 44.78 11.68
C LEU A 70 -8.85 43.53 11.37
N THR A 71 -10.17 43.67 11.28
CA THR A 71 -11.05 42.50 11.08
C THR A 71 -10.86 41.91 9.69
N LEU A 72 -10.69 42.75 8.65
CA LEU A 72 -10.41 42.27 7.29
C LEU A 72 -9.03 41.61 7.18
N ASP A 73 -8.01 42.18 7.81
CA ASP A 73 -6.66 41.66 7.76
C ASP A 73 -6.57 40.31 8.48
N LEU A 74 -7.12 40.23 9.70
CA LEU A 74 -7.01 39.04 10.55
C LEU A 74 -8.02 37.95 10.21
N THR A 75 -9.22 38.28 9.69
CA THR A 75 -10.29 37.28 9.47
C THR A 75 -10.83 37.25 8.05
N GLY A 76 -10.42 38.19 7.18
CA GLY A 76 -10.94 38.29 5.81
C GLY A 76 -12.36 38.84 5.70
N LEU A 77 -13.02 39.14 6.81
CA LEU A 77 -14.41 39.60 6.87
C LEU A 77 -14.52 40.99 7.48
N PRO A 78 -15.54 41.79 7.12
CA PRO A 78 -15.83 43.04 7.82
C PRO A 78 -16.36 42.76 9.24
N PRO A 79 -16.16 43.69 10.20
CA PRO A 79 -16.76 43.57 11.53
C PRO A 79 -18.28 43.72 11.48
N THR A 80 -19.00 43.15 12.45
CA THR A 80 -20.44 43.43 12.61
C THR A 80 -20.66 44.80 13.23
N LEU A 81 -21.88 45.34 13.11
CA LEU A 81 -22.22 46.62 13.72
C LEU A 81 -22.06 46.59 15.24
N GLU A 82 -22.43 45.49 15.88
CA GLU A 82 -22.27 45.29 17.32
C GLU A 82 -20.80 45.31 17.74
N GLU A 83 -19.91 44.71 16.93
CA GLU A 83 -18.47 44.73 17.20
C GLU A 83 -17.87 46.14 17.05
N VAL A 84 -18.34 46.90 16.06
CA VAL A 84 -17.97 48.32 15.88
C VAL A 84 -18.43 49.14 17.07
N ASP A 85 -19.71 49.05 17.43
CA ASP A 85 -20.29 49.80 18.56
C ASP A 85 -19.58 49.46 19.87
N ALA A 86 -19.30 48.19 20.12
CA ALA A 86 -18.55 47.75 21.30
C ALA A 86 -17.14 48.34 21.33
N PHE A 87 -16.42 48.34 20.21
CA PHE A 87 -15.09 48.94 20.13
C PHE A 87 -15.16 50.46 20.30
N LEU A 88 -16.11 51.15 19.68
CA LEU A 88 -16.25 52.60 19.83
C LEU A 88 -16.61 53.01 21.27
N ALA A 89 -17.39 52.18 21.96
CA ALA A 89 -17.76 52.40 23.35
C ALA A 89 -16.62 52.13 24.35
N ASP A 90 -15.70 51.20 24.05
CA ASP A 90 -14.57 50.89 24.92
C ASP A 90 -13.52 52.02 24.93
N LYS A 91 -13.47 52.79 26.02
CA LYS A 91 -12.51 53.88 26.23
C LYS A 91 -11.29 53.45 27.05
N SER A 92 -11.14 52.16 27.35
CA SER A 92 -9.96 51.66 28.05
C SER A 92 -8.70 51.82 27.20
N PRO A 93 -7.52 51.98 27.81
CA PRO A 93 -6.25 52.11 27.08
C PRO A 93 -5.91 50.86 26.26
N GLU A 94 -6.52 49.72 26.57
CA GLU A 94 -6.30 48.40 25.94
C GLU A 94 -7.41 48.03 24.93
N ALA A 95 -8.28 48.99 24.56
CA ALA A 95 -9.44 48.69 23.72
C ALA A 95 -9.03 48.09 22.36
N TYR A 96 -7.89 48.51 21.80
CA TYR A 96 -7.37 47.99 20.54
C TYR A 96 -6.86 46.56 20.69
N GLU A 97 -6.04 46.31 21.71
CA GLU A 97 -5.45 45.02 22.03
C GLU A 97 -6.51 43.96 22.30
N LYS A 98 -7.60 44.32 23.01
CA LYS A 98 -8.75 43.43 23.23
C LYS A 98 -9.42 43.00 21.92
N VAL A 99 -9.51 43.90 20.94
CA VAL A 99 -10.04 43.56 19.62
C VAL A 99 -9.07 42.63 18.89
N VAL A 100 -7.77 42.91 18.93
CA VAL A 100 -6.73 42.05 18.34
C VAL A 100 -6.81 40.64 18.94
N ASP A 101 -6.80 40.51 20.27
CA ASP A 101 -6.85 39.23 20.96
C ASP A 101 -8.12 38.44 20.62
N ARG A 102 -9.28 39.12 20.57
CA ARG A 102 -10.55 38.51 20.16
C ARG A 102 -10.48 37.98 18.73
N LEU A 103 -9.88 38.73 17.81
CA LEU A 103 -9.78 38.35 16.40
C LEU A 103 -8.79 37.19 16.21
N LEU A 104 -7.64 37.21 16.89
CA LEU A 104 -6.66 36.12 16.87
C LEU A 104 -7.21 34.83 17.48
N ALA A 105 -8.08 34.92 18.49
CA ALA A 105 -8.75 33.78 19.09
C ALA A 105 -9.93 33.22 18.25
N SER A 106 -10.32 33.93 17.18
CA SER A 106 -11.41 33.49 16.30
C SER A 106 -10.95 32.36 15.38
N PRO A 107 -11.75 31.31 15.13
CA PRO A 107 -11.38 30.27 14.17
C PRO A 107 -11.17 30.81 12.74
N ARG A 108 -11.79 31.95 12.42
CA ARG A 108 -11.65 32.65 11.15
C ARG A 108 -10.25 33.21 10.91
N TYR A 109 -9.46 33.39 11.98
CA TYR A 109 -8.06 33.78 11.84
C TYR A 109 -7.28 32.72 11.06
N GLY A 110 -7.37 31.46 11.48
CA GLY A 110 -6.74 30.35 10.78
C GLY A 110 -7.25 30.19 9.35
N GLU A 111 -8.55 30.36 9.10
CA GLU A 111 -9.13 30.33 7.76
C GLU A 111 -8.50 31.39 6.85
N ARG A 112 -8.38 32.64 7.35
CA ARG A 112 -7.78 33.75 6.59
C ARG A 112 -6.30 33.55 6.33
N MET A 113 -5.54 33.17 7.36
CA MET A 113 -4.10 33.00 7.25
C MET A 113 -3.72 31.80 6.40
N ALA A 114 -4.51 30.73 6.44
CA ALA A 114 -4.27 29.53 5.66
C ALA A 114 -4.28 29.82 4.15
N VAL A 115 -5.11 30.74 3.64
CA VAL A 115 -5.22 31.00 2.19
C VAL A 115 -3.86 31.21 1.53
N MET A 116 -3.00 32.05 2.10
CA MET A 116 -1.67 32.30 1.54
C MET A 116 -0.79 31.05 1.55
N TRP A 117 -0.91 30.22 2.59
CA TRP A 117 -0.18 28.96 2.68
C TRP A 117 -0.69 27.93 1.66
N LEU A 118 -2.01 27.84 1.49
CA LEU A 118 -2.65 26.97 0.50
C LEU A 118 -2.14 27.29 -0.92
N ASP A 119 -2.02 28.57 -1.25
CA ASP A 119 -1.47 29.03 -2.54
C ASP A 119 0.00 28.61 -2.71
N LEU A 120 0.84 28.87 -1.69
CA LEU A 120 2.26 28.47 -1.70
C LEU A 120 2.44 26.95 -1.84
N ALA A 121 1.55 26.18 -1.22
CA ALA A 121 1.56 24.72 -1.28
C ALA A 121 0.95 24.14 -2.56
N ARG A 122 0.38 24.98 -3.44
CA ARG A 122 -0.37 24.58 -4.66
C ARG A 122 -1.60 23.73 -4.35
N TYR A 123 -2.29 24.03 -3.26
CA TYR A 123 -3.55 23.38 -2.96
C TYR A 123 -4.57 23.65 -4.08
N GLY A 124 -5.32 22.62 -4.45
CA GLY A 124 -6.41 22.72 -5.40
C GLY A 124 -7.38 21.56 -5.19
N ASP A 125 -8.67 21.81 -5.43
CA ASP A 125 -9.71 20.79 -5.31
C ASP A 125 -9.78 19.85 -6.54
N THR A 126 -8.88 20.04 -7.51
CA THR A 126 -8.81 19.24 -8.75
C THR A 126 -7.38 18.91 -9.19
N SER A 127 -7.24 17.97 -10.12
CA SER A 127 -5.97 17.56 -10.74
C SER A 127 -5.62 18.43 -11.96
N VAL A 128 -4.59 19.26 -11.86
CA VAL A 128 -4.27 20.35 -12.80
C VAL A 128 -4.01 19.96 -14.29
N TYR A 129 -3.85 18.68 -14.65
CA TYR A 129 -3.46 18.26 -16.01
C TYR A 129 -4.64 17.76 -16.88
N HIS A 130 -4.44 16.69 -17.66
CA HIS A 130 -5.31 16.30 -18.78
C HIS A 130 -6.76 15.99 -18.38
N GLN A 131 -7.00 15.11 -17.40
CA GLN A 131 -8.30 15.02 -16.74
C GLN A 131 -8.27 15.80 -15.42
N ASP A 132 -8.92 16.97 -15.44
CA ASP A 132 -9.14 17.84 -14.28
C ASP A 132 -10.21 17.27 -13.34
N GLY A 133 -9.91 16.12 -12.75
CA GLY A 133 -10.78 15.42 -11.80
C GLY A 133 -10.66 15.93 -10.38
N ALA A 134 -11.65 15.60 -9.55
CA ALA A 134 -11.67 15.99 -8.15
C ALA A 134 -10.48 15.42 -7.36
N ARG A 135 -9.92 16.25 -6.50
CA ARG A 135 -8.88 15.91 -5.54
C ARG A 135 -9.41 16.04 -4.12
N GLU A 136 -9.28 14.98 -3.34
CA GLU A 136 -9.66 14.96 -1.94
C GLU A 136 -8.45 15.27 -1.06
N MET A 137 -8.28 16.54 -0.67
CA MET A 137 -7.20 17.00 0.21
C MET A 137 -7.71 17.89 1.37
N TRP A 138 -9.02 17.85 1.64
CA TRP A 138 -9.67 18.67 2.67
C TRP A 138 -9.04 18.49 4.06
N ALA A 139 -8.65 17.26 4.43
CA ALA A 139 -8.05 17.00 5.74
C ALA A 139 -6.68 17.68 5.89
N TRP A 140 -5.91 17.78 4.81
CA TRP A 140 -4.66 18.55 4.82
C TRP A 140 -4.94 20.05 4.95
N ARG A 141 -5.90 20.58 4.17
CA ARG A 141 -6.32 22.00 4.24
C ARG A 141 -6.77 22.38 5.66
N ASP A 142 -7.63 21.57 6.25
CA ASP A 142 -8.17 21.82 7.59
C ASP A 142 -7.05 21.72 8.64
N GLY A 143 -6.10 20.80 8.46
CA GLY A 143 -4.88 20.73 9.28
C GLY A 143 -4.01 22.00 9.21
N ILE A 144 -4.00 22.73 8.09
CA ILE A 144 -3.32 24.05 7.99
C ILE A 144 -4.07 25.10 8.82
N ILE A 145 -5.40 25.13 8.71
CA ILE A 145 -6.25 26.07 9.47
C ILE A 145 -6.08 25.84 10.96
N GLU A 146 -6.09 24.58 11.39
CA GLU A 146 -5.84 24.18 12.78
C GLU A 146 -4.44 24.58 13.25
N ALA A 147 -3.40 24.43 12.41
CA ALA A 147 -2.05 24.81 12.76
C ALA A 147 -1.93 26.32 13.06
N TYR A 148 -2.59 27.17 12.28
CA TYR A 148 -2.65 28.61 12.55
C TYR A 148 -3.42 28.93 13.83
N ASN A 149 -4.62 28.35 13.99
CA ASN A 149 -5.46 28.59 15.17
C ASN A 149 -4.82 28.10 16.47
N ALA A 150 -4.02 27.02 16.41
CA ALA A 150 -3.27 26.50 17.54
C ALA A 150 -1.94 27.24 17.80
N ASN A 151 -1.61 28.25 16.97
CA ASN A 151 -0.31 28.94 16.98
C ASN A 151 0.86 27.94 16.99
N LYS A 152 0.81 26.96 16.09
CA LYS A 152 1.80 25.89 16.02
C LYS A 152 3.18 26.46 15.70
N PRO A 153 4.24 26.10 16.46
CA PRO A 153 5.59 26.54 16.17
C PRO A 153 6.01 26.20 14.74
N PHE A 154 6.59 27.18 14.04
CA PHE A 154 6.92 27.06 12.61
C PHE A 154 7.91 25.94 12.31
N ASP A 155 8.84 25.64 13.23
CA ASP A 155 9.76 24.50 13.14
C ASP A 155 9.02 23.16 13.12
N ARG A 156 8.04 22.97 14.01
CA ARG A 156 7.20 21.77 14.07
C ARG A 156 6.28 21.65 12.88
N PHE A 157 5.66 22.76 12.49
CA PHE A 157 4.85 22.83 11.29
C PHE A 157 5.67 22.44 10.04
N SER A 158 6.90 22.96 9.91
CA SER A 158 7.79 22.63 8.80
C SER A 158 8.15 21.14 8.75
N ILE A 159 8.47 20.54 9.90
CA ILE A 159 8.77 19.09 9.97
C ILE A 159 7.55 18.28 9.56
N ASP A 160 6.36 18.59 10.09
CA ASP A 160 5.14 17.84 9.78
C ASP A 160 4.76 17.95 8.29
N GLN A 161 4.92 19.13 7.67
CA GLN A 161 4.64 19.33 6.25
C GLN A 161 5.63 18.62 5.32
N LEU A 162 6.93 18.63 5.65
CA LEU A 162 7.95 18.07 4.77
C LEU A 162 8.19 16.57 4.97
N ALA A 163 8.05 16.07 6.20
CA ALA A 163 8.47 14.74 6.60
C ALA A 163 7.62 14.13 7.74
N GLY A 164 6.38 14.57 7.93
CA GLY A 164 5.52 14.10 9.02
C GLY A 164 5.25 12.59 9.02
N ASP A 165 5.19 11.96 7.84
CA ASP A 165 5.05 10.51 7.67
C ASP A 165 6.34 9.71 7.95
N LEU A 166 7.49 10.38 7.97
CA LEU A 166 8.79 9.77 8.26
C LEU A 166 9.15 9.82 9.76
N LEU A 167 8.31 10.45 10.59
CA LEU A 167 8.51 10.48 12.03
C LEU A 167 8.26 9.09 12.65
N PRO A 168 9.03 8.70 13.67
CA PRO A 168 8.73 7.49 14.43
C PRO A 168 7.35 7.64 15.07
N ASP A 169 6.53 6.59 14.93
CA ASP A 169 5.15 6.56 15.44
C ASP A 169 4.29 7.74 14.97
N ALA A 170 4.50 8.21 13.73
CA ALA A 170 3.79 9.34 13.14
C ALA A 170 2.26 9.22 13.33
N THR A 171 1.69 10.25 13.97
CA THR A 171 0.25 10.38 14.19
C THR A 171 -0.49 10.57 12.87
N LEU A 172 -1.81 10.33 12.85
CA LEU A 172 -2.62 10.57 11.65
C LEU A 172 -2.47 12.00 11.13
N ALA A 173 -2.53 13.00 12.02
CA ALA A 173 -2.38 14.41 11.65
C ALA A 173 -1.02 14.71 11.00
N GLN A 174 0.07 14.07 11.45
CA GLN A 174 1.40 14.26 10.87
C GLN A 174 1.54 13.60 9.49
N ARG A 175 0.96 12.42 9.31
CA ARG A 175 0.90 11.76 7.99
C ARG A 175 0.04 12.54 7.01
N VAL A 176 -1.06 13.14 7.49
CA VAL A 176 -1.89 14.03 6.68
C VAL A 176 -1.11 15.28 6.31
N ALA A 177 -0.41 15.92 7.27
CA ALA A 177 0.37 17.13 7.05
C ALA A 177 1.45 16.96 5.97
N SER A 178 2.10 15.79 5.87
CA SER A 178 3.09 15.53 4.82
C SER A 178 2.49 15.43 3.40
N GLY A 179 1.16 15.47 3.31
CA GLY A 179 0.38 15.70 2.10
C GLY A 179 0.76 16.98 1.32
N PHE A 180 1.51 17.92 1.91
CA PHE A 180 2.15 19.02 1.17
C PHE A 180 2.91 18.54 -0.08
N ASN A 181 3.65 17.42 0.06
CA ASN A 181 4.39 16.80 -1.04
C ASN A 181 3.49 16.18 -2.11
N ARG A 182 2.18 16.12 -1.88
CA ARG A 182 1.18 15.52 -2.77
C ARG A 182 0.23 16.54 -3.39
N ASN A 183 0.42 17.82 -3.08
CA ASN A 183 -0.31 18.92 -3.73
C ASN A 183 0.17 19.21 -5.15
N ASN A 184 1.27 18.59 -5.61
CA ASN A 184 1.73 18.71 -6.99
C ASN A 184 0.66 18.26 -8.02
N GLY A 185 0.68 18.85 -9.21
CA GLY A 185 -0.21 18.41 -10.30
C GLY A 185 0.06 16.95 -10.69
N THR A 186 -0.99 16.19 -11.01
CA THR A 186 -0.90 14.79 -11.45
C THR A 186 -1.66 14.59 -12.75
N THR A 187 -1.21 13.65 -13.59
CA THR A 187 -1.76 13.45 -14.95
C THR A 187 -2.15 11.99 -15.19
N ASP A 188 -3.18 11.78 -16.01
CA ASP A 188 -3.63 10.49 -16.51
C ASP A 188 -3.63 10.45 -18.05
N GLU A 189 -2.87 11.35 -18.67
CA GLU A 189 -2.74 11.49 -20.13
C GLU A 189 -2.34 10.18 -20.83
N GLY A 190 -3.00 9.88 -21.94
CA GLY A 190 -2.66 8.75 -22.78
C GLY A 190 -1.31 8.97 -23.47
N GLY A 191 -0.37 8.03 -23.30
CA GLY A 191 0.95 8.09 -23.94
C GLY A 191 2.05 8.78 -23.14
N LEU A 192 1.76 9.22 -21.91
CA LEU A 192 2.79 9.72 -20.99
C LEU A 192 3.86 8.65 -20.71
N ILE A 193 5.08 9.12 -20.41
CA ILE A 193 6.16 8.28 -19.90
C ILE A 193 6.14 8.37 -18.37
N GLU A 194 5.79 7.28 -17.70
CA GLU A 194 5.59 7.25 -16.24
C GLU A 194 6.84 7.71 -15.48
N GLU A 195 8.02 7.27 -15.91
CA GLU A 195 9.28 7.66 -15.26
C GLU A 195 9.61 9.15 -15.46
N GLU A 196 9.29 9.73 -16.60
CA GLU A 196 9.46 11.16 -16.85
C GLU A 196 8.59 11.98 -15.89
N MET A 197 7.31 11.64 -15.80
CA MET A 197 6.38 12.32 -14.89
C MET A 197 6.77 12.12 -13.41
N ARG A 198 7.27 10.94 -13.03
CA ARG A 198 7.76 10.71 -11.66
C ARG A 198 8.92 11.65 -11.31
N VAL A 199 9.85 11.87 -12.25
CA VAL A 199 10.95 12.82 -12.10
C VAL A 199 10.43 14.26 -12.05
N GLU A 200 9.50 14.64 -12.93
CA GLU A 200 8.87 15.97 -12.92
C GLU A 200 8.17 16.27 -11.58
N TYR A 201 7.53 15.28 -10.94
CA TYR A 201 6.95 15.46 -9.61
C TYR A 201 8.00 15.74 -8.54
N ALA A 202 9.19 15.14 -8.64
CA ALA A 202 10.30 15.44 -7.74
C ALA A 202 10.89 16.84 -8.01
N VAL A 203 11.01 17.24 -9.28
CA VAL A 203 11.44 18.60 -9.68
C VAL A 203 10.48 19.65 -9.11
N ASP A 204 9.19 19.42 -9.23
CA ASP A 204 8.15 20.31 -8.73
C ASP A 204 8.17 20.42 -7.19
N ARG A 205 8.43 19.33 -6.45
CA ARG A 205 8.64 19.38 -4.99
C ARG A 205 9.87 20.20 -4.59
N VAL A 206 10.96 20.09 -5.34
CA VAL A 206 12.16 20.91 -5.14
C VAL A 206 11.82 22.38 -5.30
N LYS A 207 11.18 22.73 -6.42
CA LYS A 207 10.77 24.10 -6.74
C LYS A 207 9.91 24.68 -5.63
N THR A 208 8.83 23.99 -5.26
CA THR A 208 7.87 24.54 -4.30
C THR A 208 8.42 24.59 -2.89
N THR A 209 9.21 23.60 -2.46
CA THR A 209 9.85 23.66 -1.14
C THR A 209 10.83 24.84 -1.06
N ALA A 210 11.69 25.01 -2.08
CA ALA A 210 12.66 26.09 -2.08
C ALA A 210 12.01 27.47 -2.13
N THR A 211 11.00 27.67 -2.98
CA THR A 211 10.27 28.94 -3.05
C THR A 211 9.52 29.23 -1.75
N THR A 212 8.88 28.22 -1.15
CA THR A 212 8.02 28.42 0.03
C THR A 212 8.82 28.63 1.33
N TRP A 213 9.87 27.84 1.58
CA TRP A 213 10.65 27.94 2.83
C TRP A 213 11.89 28.81 2.71
N LEU A 214 12.57 28.77 1.56
CA LEU A 214 13.86 29.46 1.40
C LEU A 214 13.69 30.83 0.72
N GLY A 215 12.56 31.04 0.03
CA GLY A 215 12.38 32.23 -0.81
C GLY A 215 13.36 32.27 -1.99
N LEU A 216 13.83 31.10 -2.46
CA LEU A 216 14.84 30.97 -3.50
C LEU A 216 14.30 30.23 -4.72
N THR A 217 14.65 30.72 -5.91
CA THR A 217 14.30 30.10 -7.21
C THR A 217 15.26 28.97 -7.58
N LEU A 218 15.30 27.93 -6.74
CA LEU A 218 16.23 26.80 -6.92
C LEU A 218 16.04 26.10 -8.27
N GLU A 219 14.85 26.19 -8.89
CA GLU A 219 14.55 25.59 -10.20
C GLU A 219 15.51 26.03 -11.31
N CYS A 220 16.05 27.26 -11.27
CA CYS A 220 17.01 27.71 -12.27
C CYS A 220 18.31 26.88 -12.23
N ALA A 221 18.64 26.30 -11.07
CA ALA A 221 19.83 25.49 -10.89
C ALA A 221 19.69 24.06 -11.46
N GLN A 222 18.53 23.69 -12.00
CA GLN A 222 18.28 22.37 -12.58
C GLN A 222 19.21 22.10 -13.78
N CYS A 223 19.37 23.08 -14.68
CA CYS A 223 20.08 22.91 -15.94
C CYS A 223 21.50 23.48 -15.94
N HIS A 224 21.81 24.40 -15.03
CA HIS A 224 23.10 25.09 -14.92
C HIS A 224 23.28 25.63 -13.49
N ASP A 225 24.45 26.16 -13.13
CA ASP A 225 24.59 26.89 -11.85
C ASP A 225 23.68 28.12 -11.83
N HIS A 226 23.10 28.44 -10.67
CA HIS A 226 22.15 29.54 -10.56
C HIS A 226 22.81 30.89 -10.93
N PHE A 227 22.13 31.73 -11.71
CA PHE A 227 22.73 32.94 -12.31
C PHE A 227 23.17 34.00 -11.29
N TYR A 228 22.43 34.13 -10.18
CA TYR A 228 22.62 35.22 -9.20
C TYR A 228 22.95 34.69 -7.80
N ASP A 229 22.21 33.70 -7.33
CA ASP A 229 22.46 33.04 -6.05
C ASP A 229 23.65 32.05 -6.10
N PRO A 230 24.38 31.87 -4.99
CA PRO A 230 25.54 30.99 -4.89
C PRO A 230 25.11 29.51 -4.76
N ILE A 231 24.36 29.00 -5.73
CA ILE A 231 23.79 27.66 -5.74
C ILE A 231 24.26 26.95 -7.00
N SER A 232 25.05 25.90 -6.83
CA SER A 232 25.51 25.09 -7.97
C SER A 232 24.42 24.12 -8.44
N GLN A 233 24.53 23.65 -9.68
CA GLN A 233 23.71 22.55 -10.20
C GLN A 233 23.89 21.28 -9.36
N VAL A 234 25.10 21.05 -8.82
CA VAL A 234 25.36 19.92 -7.93
C VAL A 234 24.54 20.03 -6.64
N ASP A 235 24.41 21.23 -6.08
CA ASP A 235 23.60 21.46 -4.88
C ASP A 235 22.12 21.26 -5.16
N TYR A 236 21.64 21.67 -6.34
CA TYR A 236 20.28 21.35 -6.81
C TYR A 236 20.02 19.85 -6.79
N TYR A 237 20.89 19.03 -7.40
CA TYR A 237 20.68 17.58 -7.46
C TYR A 237 20.85 16.88 -6.11
N LYS A 238 21.66 17.43 -5.19
CA LYS A 238 21.70 16.97 -3.80
C LYS A 238 20.38 17.24 -3.08
N PHE A 239 19.78 18.40 -3.30
CA PHE A 239 18.48 18.75 -2.72
C PHE A 239 17.35 17.91 -3.34
N PHE A 240 17.37 17.72 -4.67
CA PHE A 240 16.47 16.84 -5.41
C PHE A 240 16.46 15.40 -4.88
N ALA A 241 17.61 14.89 -4.43
CA ALA A 241 17.72 13.54 -3.89
C ALA A 241 16.79 13.29 -2.67
N PHE A 242 16.45 14.31 -1.88
CA PHE A 242 15.51 14.16 -0.77
C PHE A 242 14.07 13.87 -1.23
N PHE A 243 13.68 14.30 -2.43
CA PHE A 243 12.33 14.10 -2.97
C PHE A 243 12.24 12.92 -3.94
N ASN A 244 13.38 12.54 -4.54
CA ASN A 244 13.51 11.42 -5.47
C ASN A 244 13.61 10.05 -4.76
N VAL A 245 12.87 9.89 -3.67
CA VAL A 245 12.69 8.63 -2.91
C VAL A 245 11.21 8.21 -2.84
N SER A 246 10.32 9.04 -3.37
CA SER A 246 8.88 8.80 -3.38
C SER A 246 8.50 7.63 -4.29
N GLY A 247 7.57 6.78 -3.82
CA GLY A 247 7.05 5.63 -4.56
C GLY A 247 5.98 5.97 -5.61
N ASP A 248 5.99 7.20 -6.12
CA ASP A 248 5.02 7.65 -7.12
C ASP A 248 5.18 6.88 -8.43
N LYS A 249 4.05 6.53 -9.05
CA LYS A 249 4.06 5.86 -10.37
C LYS A 249 4.19 6.82 -11.54
N GLY A 250 4.28 8.13 -11.30
CA GLY A 250 4.25 9.15 -12.36
C GLY A 250 2.94 9.19 -13.16
N LYS A 251 1.89 8.57 -12.65
CA LYS A 251 0.59 8.47 -13.33
C LYS A 251 -0.55 8.38 -12.33
N GLN A 252 -1.63 9.09 -12.63
CA GLN A 252 -2.93 8.98 -11.98
C GLN A 252 -3.86 8.07 -12.78
N THR A 253 -4.84 7.47 -12.11
CA THR A 253 -5.91 6.70 -12.77
C THR A 253 -7.25 7.39 -12.54
N SER A 254 -7.99 7.64 -13.62
CA SER A 254 -9.40 8.01 -13.57
C SER A 254 -9.70 9.28 -12.79
N ALA A 255 -8.84 10.29 -12.88
CA ALA A 255 -9.08 11.61 -12.29
C ALA A 255 -9.41 11.60 -10.77
N ARG A 256 -8.83 10.64 -10.01
CA ARG A 256 -8.92 10.52 -8.54
C ARG A 256 -7.53 10.53 -7.88
N ASN A 257 -7.43 10.87 -6.59
CA ASN A 257 -6.16 10.83 -5.86
C ASN A 257 -5.39 9.51 -6.11
N ALA A 258 -4.10 9.62 -6.43
CA ALA A 258 -3.25 8.45 -6.64
C ALA A 258 -2.88 7.79 -5.29
N PRO A 259 -2.79 6.46 -5.20
CA PRO A 259 -2.26 5.78 -4.02
C PRO A 259 -0.83 6.23 -3.66
N PRO A 260 -0.39 6.11 -2.40
CA PRO A 260 -1.14 5.58 -1.24
C PRO A 260 -2.25 6.54 -0.79
N LEU A 261 -3.35 6.01 -0.25
CA LEU A 261 -4.43 6.80 0.33
C LEU A 261 -4.45 6.58 1.84
N ILE A 262 -4.80 7.62 2.59
CA ILE A 262 -5.03 7.54 4.02
C ILE A 262 -6.51 7.70 4.26
N GLU A 263 -7.11 6.74 4.95
CA GLU A 263 -8.49 6.85 5.39
C GLU A 263 -8.56 7.83 6.56
N ILE A 264 -9.38 8.87 6.40
CA ILE A 264 -9.66 9.83 7.45
C ILE A 264 -11.00 9.42 8.07
N PRO A 265 -11.01 8.94 9.33
CA PRO A 265 -12.25 8.59 9.98
C PRO A 265 -13.09 9.86 10.18
N ASP A 266 -14.38 9.78 9.86
CA ASP A 266 -15.34 10.80 10.31
C ASP A 266 -15.58 10.71 11.82
N GLU A 267 -16.22 11.72 12.41
CA GLU A 267 -16.49 11.76 13.85
C GLU A 267 -17.25 10.52 14.36
N GLU A 268 -18.15 9.95 13.56
CA GLU A 268 -18.92 8.78 13.96
C GLU A 268 -18.02 7.54 14.04
N ASN A 269 -17.15 7.37 13.05
CA ASN A 269 -16.18 6.29 12.99
C ASN A 269 -15.09 6.44 14.05
N GLU A 270 -14.62 7.66 14.32
CA GLU A 270 -13.70 7.93 15.44
C GLU A 270 -14.30 7.52 16.79
N ARG A 271 -15.57 7.84 17.03
CA ARG A 271 -16.27 7.42 18.27
C ARG A 271 -16.40 5.90 18.39
N LYS A 272 -16.54 5.19 17.28
CA LYS A 272 -16.66 3.72 17.26
C LYS A 272 -15.31 3.01 17.35
N LEU A 273 -14.22 3.68 16.97
CA LEU A 273 -12.90 3.06 16.82
C LEU A 273 -12.43 2.30 18.08
N PRO A 274 -12.57 2.82 19.32
CA PRO A 274 -12.14 2.09 20.52
C PRO A 274 -12.88 0.76 20.72
N ALA A 275 -14.20 0.74 20.44
CA ALA A 275 -15.02 -0.46 20.59
C ALA A 275 -14.65 -1.52 19.54
N VAL A 276 -14.45 -1.09 18.29
CA VAL A 276 -14.03 -1.99 17.21
C VAL A 276 -12.64 -2.56 17.47
N ALA A 277 -11.70 -1.73 17.96
CA ALA A 277 -10.36 -2.18 18.33
C ALA A 277 -10.39 -3.23 19.45
N ALA A 278 -11.22 -3.02 20.48
CA ALA A 278 -11.41 -3.99 21.56
C ALA A 278 -11.99 -5.32 21.05
N GLN A 279 -13.02 -5.25 20.19
CA GLN A 279 -13.64 -6.44 19.59
C GLN A 279 -12.64 -7.23 18.72
N ARG A 280 -11.78 -6.54 17.96
CA ARG A 280 -10.73 -7.16 17.17
C ARG A 280 -9.71 -7.88 18.06
N ALA A 281 -9.27 -7.24 19.15
CA ALA A 281 -8.35 -7.86 20.09
C ALA A 281 -8.94 -9.12 20.74
N GLU A 282 -10.22 -9.10 21.12
CA GLU A 282 -10.93 -10.26 21.65
C GLU A 282 -11.01 -11.41 20.62
N ASN A 283 -11.41 -11.10 19.39
CA ASN A 283 -11.49 -12.09 18.32
C ASN A 283 -10.13 -12.70 18.00
N GLN A 284 -9.06 -11.88 17.99
CA GLN A 284 -7.70 -12.36 17.77
C GLN A 284 -7.26 -13.29 18.90
N ALA A 285 -7.49 -12.91 20.17
CA ALA A 285 -7.19 -13.77 21.31
C ALA A 285 -7.94 -15.11 21.25
N ARG A 286 -9.18 -15.12 20.76
CA ARG A 286 -9.95 -16.36 20.55
C ARG A 286 -9.33 -17.23 19.43
N ILE A 287 -8.94 -16.62 18.31
CA ILE A 287 -8.27 -17.33 17.22
C ILE A 287 -6.96 -17.94 17.71
N ASP A 288 -6.16 -17.16 18.44
CA ASP A 288 -4.86 -17.59 18.97
C ASP A 288 -5.02 -18.71 20.02
N GLY A 289 -6.15 -18.77 20.72
CA GLY A 289 -6.49 -19.83 21.66
C GLY A 289 -7.06 -21.12 21.04
N TYR A 290 -7.52 -21.08 19.78
CA TYR A 290 -8.10 -22.27 19.12
C TYR A 290 -7.13 -23.45 19.01
N PRO A 291 -5.84 -23.29 18.67
CA PRO A 291 -4.90 -24.42 18.65
C PRO A 291 -4.88 -25.19 19.97
N ASP A 292 -4.87 -24.49 21.11
CA ASP A 292 -4.83 -25.11 22.43
C ASP A 292 -6.14 -25.82 22.78
N GLU A 293 -7.28 -25.27 22.35
CA GLU A 293 -8.59 -25.87 22.56
C GLU A 293 -8.83 -27.10 21.66
N ILE A 294 -8.45 -26.99 20.38
CA ILE A 294 -8.77 -27.97 19.34
C ILE A 294 -7.75 -29.09 19.29
N ALA A 295 -6.46 -28.83 19.52
CA ALA A 295 -5.43 -29.85 19.39
C ALA A 295 -5.64 -31.08 20.32
N PRO A 296 -6.08 -30.95 21.58
CA PRO A 296 -6.43 -32.10 22.41
C PRO A 296 -7.61 -32.90 21.84
N LYS A 297 -8.65 -32.22 21.35
CA LYS A 297 -9.83 -32.85 20.74
C LYS A 297 -9.44 -33.60 19.46
N LEU A 298 -8.63 -32.96 18.62
CA LEU A 298 -8.11 -33.54 17.39
C LEU A 298 -7.22 -34.76 17.69
N ARG A 299 -6.30 -34.67 18.66
CA ARG A 299 -5.47 -35.82 19.08
C ARG A 299 -6.31 -36.98 19.60
N GLY A 300 -7.35 -36.68 20.39
CA GLY A 300 -8.31 -37.69 20.87
C GLY A 300 -9.01 -38.38 19.70
N TRP A 301 -9.58 -37.60 18.78
CA TRP A 301 -10.25 -38.10 17.59
C TRP A 301 -9.32 -38.92 16.68
N VAL A 302 -8.09 -38.45 16.42
CA VAL A 302 -7.08 -39.19 15.62
C VAL A 302 -6.73 -40.53 16.29
N LYS A 303 -6.59 -40.57 17.61
CA LYS A 303 -6.31 -41.81 18.35
C LYS A 303 -7.47 -42.81 18.25
N GLU A 304 -8.70 -42.33 18.44
CA GLU A 304 -9.90 -43.16 18.29
C GLU A 304 -10.05 -43.68 16.86
N LEU A 305 -9.85 -42.82 15.86
CA LEU A 305 -9.90 -43.20 14.46
C LEU A 305 -8.83 -44.23 14.11
N GLY A 306 -7.60 -44.03 14.58
CA GLY A 306 -6.50 -44.99 14.37
C GLY A 306 -6.79 -46.37 14.98
N ALA A 307 -7.42 -46.42 16.15
CA ALA A 307 -7.82 -47.68 16.77
C ALA A 307 -8.89 -48.41 15.94
N ARG A 308 -9.86 -47.67 15.39
CA ARG A 308 -10.88 -48.27 14.53
C ARG A 308 -10.31 -48.73 13.18
N ILE A 309 -9.43 -47.95 12.55
CA ILE A 309 -8.72 -48.34 11.32
C ILE A 309 -7.92 -49.64 11.49
N ALA A 310 -7.37 -49.89 12.69
CA ALA A 310 -6.63 -51.10 12.98
C ALA A 310 -7.51 -52.35 13.18
N ASP A 311 -8.83 -52.21 13.32
CA ASP A 311 -9.76 -53.34 13.43
C ASP A 311 -10.04 -53.92 12.03
N PRO A 312 -9.62 -55.16 11.73
CA PRO A 312 -9.84 -55.78 10.42
C PRO A 312 -11.33 -56.02 10.09
N LYS A 313 -12.23 -55.87 11.07
CA LYS A 313 -13.67 -56.02 10.89
C LYS A 313 -14.36 -54.71 10.49
N GLU A 314 -13.71 -53.57 10.70
CA GLU A 314 -14.23 -52.28 10.23
C GLU A 314 -13.71 -51.99 8.82
N ASN A 315 -14.62 -51.95 7.85
CA ASN A 315 -14.32 -51.44 6.51
C ASN A 315 -14.45 -49.92 6.52
N PHE A 316 -13.35 -49.23 6.21
CA PHE A 316 -13.32 -47.78 6.00
C PHE A 316 -13.50 -47.47 4.52
N ASP A 317 -14.68 -47.75 3.99
CA ASP A 317 -15.06 -47.18 2.71
C ASP A 317 -15.36 -45.67 2.95
N PRO A 318 -14.79 -44.76 2.14
CA PRO A 318 -15.06 -43.33 2.28
C PRO A 318 -16.56 -43.06 2.14
N ARG A 319 -17.13 -42.36 3.13
CA ARG A 319 -18.52 -41.88 3.04
C ARG A 319 -18.57 -40.79 1.98
N ASP A 320 -19.57 -40.87 1.11
CA ASP A 320 -19.81 -39.87 0.05
C ASP A 320 -18.72 -39.77 -1.03
N ALA A 321 -17.91 -40.82 -1.22
CA ALA A 321 -17.04 -40.87 -2.39
C ALA A 321 -17.88 -40.96 -3.68
N LEU A 322 -17.39 -40.31 -4.74
CA LEU A 322 -17.93 -40.50 -6.10
C LEU A 322 -17.48 -41.85 -6.69
N LEU A 323 -16.27 -42.28 -6.33
CA LEU A 323 -15.58 -43.45 -6.86
C LEU A 323 -14.60 -43.98 -5.82
N HIS A 324 -14.63 -45.29 -5.55
CA HIS A 324 -13.67 -45.93 -4.66
C HIS A 324 -13.22 -47.28 -5.22
N LEU A 325 -11.99 -47.34 -5.72
CA LEU A 325 -11.40 -48.52 -6.36
C LEU A 325 -10.36 -49.12 -5.43
N THR A 326 -10.63 -50.32 -4.87
CA THR A 326 -9.71 -50.97 -3.92
C THR A 326 -8.67 -51.86 -4.59
N LEU A 327 -8.87 -52.21 -5.87
CA LEU A 327 -7.95 -53.02 -6.67
C LEU A 327 -7.67 -54.42 -6.09
N ASP A 328 -8.67 -55.02 -5.43
CA ASP A 328 -8.55 -56.30 -4.74
C ASP A 328 -8.74 -57.52 -5.67
N GLU A 329 -9.10 -57.31 -6.94
CA GLU A 329 -9.56 -58.34 -7.87
C GLU A 329 -8.50 -59.39 -8.25
N ALA A 330 -7.21 -59.15 -7.94
CA ALA A 330 -6.05 -60.04 -8.11
C ALA A 330 -5.73 -60.49 -9.57
N GLU A 331 -6.71 -60.56 -10.46
CA GLU A 331 -6.59 -60.81 -11.90
C GLU A 331 -7.80 -60.25 -12.67
N GLY A 332 -7.68 -60.11 -14.00
CA GLY A 332 -8.76 -59.67 -14.89
C GLY A 332 -8.62 -58.23 -15.41
N GLU A 333 -9.60 -57.83 -16.22
CA GLU A 333 -9.61 -56.54 -16.95
C GLU A 333 -10.60 -55.53 -16.37
N GLN A 334 -11.18 -55.82 -15.20
CA GLN A 334 -12.24 -55.00 -14.60
C GLN A 334 -11.99 -54.79 -13.11
N VAL A 335 -12.35 -53.60 -12.61
CA VAL A 335 -12.24 -53.19 -11.21
C VAL A 335 -13.61 -52.71 -10.70
N GLY A 336 -14.00 -53.20 -9.53
CA GLY A 336 -15.23 -52.81 -8.85
C GLY A 336 -15.14 -51.46 -8.14
N ASP A 337 -16.22 -50.68 -8.23
CA ASP A 337 -16.42 -49.45 -7.46
C ASP A 337 -17.17 -49.72 -6.14
N ARG A 338 -16.60 -49.29 -5.02
CA ARG A 338 -17.11 -49.48 -3.65
C ARG A 338 -17.73 -48.23 -3.03
N ALA A 339 -17.80 -47.12 -3.75
CA ALA A 339 -18.27 -45.83 -3.23
C ALA A 339 -19.70 -45.81 -2.63
N HIS A 340 -20.57 -46.75 -2.99
CA HIS A 340 -22.01 -46.72 -2.62
C HIS A 340 -22.56 -47.98 -1.92
N GLY A 341 -21.74 -48.96 -1.53
CA GLY A 341 -22.20 -50.22 -0.90
C GLY A 341 -23.03 -51.13 -1.83
N LEU A 342 -23.08 -52.45 -1.60
CA LEU A 342 -23.70 -53.42 -2.55
C LEU A 342 -24.67 -54.41 -1.87
N PRO A 343 -25.54 -55.09 -2.66
CA PRO A 343 -25.19 -56.46 -3.04
C PRO A 343 -25.34 -56.76 -4.56
N GLY A 344 -24.32 -57.42 -5.09
CA GLY A 344 -24.12 -57.81 -6.50
C GLY A 344 -22.64 -57.63 -6.85
N PRO A 345 -22.05 -58.37 -7.83
CA PRO A 345 -20.69 -58.05 -8.28
C PRO A 345 -20.69 -56.56 -8.61
N GLY A 346 -19.81 -55.79 -7.95
CA GLY A 346 -19.84 -54.33 -7.99
C GLY A 346 -19.98 -53.85 -9.43
N LEU A 347 -20.68 -52.73 -9.65
CA LEU A 347 -20.70 -52.12 -10.97
C LEU A 347 -19.24 -51.99 -11.42
N GLN A 348 -18.85 -52.85 -12.37
CA GLN A 348 -17.52 -52.92 -12.95
C GLN A 348 -17.36 -51.63 -13.75
N ARG A 349 -16.87 -50.58 -13.09
CA ARG A 349 -16.75 -49.22 -13.64
C ARG A 349 -15.33 -48.93 -14.10
N GLY A 350 -14.34 -49.64 -13.55
CA GLY A 350 -12.96 -49.54 -13.95
C GLY A 350 -12.61 -50.58 -14.98
N ARG A 351 -12.06 -50.17 -16.11
CA ARG A 351 -11.50 -51.04 -17.15
C ARG A 351 -9.98 -50.94 -17.11
N VAL A 352 -9.31 -52.08 -16.96
CA VAL A 352 -7.85 -52.14 -17.03
C VAL A 352 -7.45 -52.10 -18.51
N VAL A 353 -6.60 -51.13 -18.85
CA VAL A 353 -6.00 -51.00 -20.18
C VAL A 353 -4.50 -51.32 -20.06
N GLY A 354 -3.98 -52.12 -21.00
CA GLY A 354 -2.62 -52.65 -20.94
C GLY A 354 -2.51 -53.87 -20.03
N THR A 355 -1.30 -54.16 -19.54
CA THR A 355 -1.00 -55.36 -18.74
C THR A 355 -0.32 -55.02 -17.41
N PRO A 356 -0.95 -54.23 -16.52
CA PRO A 356 -0.35 -53.94 -15.22
C PRO A 356 -0.25 -55.23 -14.39
N ARG A 357 0.74 -55.30 -13.50
CA ARG A 357 0.86 -56.43 -12.58
C ARG A 357 0.03 -56.16 -11.33
N TRP A 358 -0.96 -57.00 -11.08
CA TRP A 358 -1.66 -57.04 -9.80
C TRP A 358 -0.69 -57.41 -8.68
N ALA A 359 -0.66 -56.60 -7.62
CA ALA A 359 0.26 -56.78 -6.49
C ALA A 359 -0.41 -56.32 -5.18
N PRO A 360 0.05 -56.82 -4.01
CA PRO A 360 -0.40 -56.30 -2.73
C PRO A 360 -0.11 -54.79 -2.59
N GLY A 361 -1.15 -54.02 -2.31
CA GLY A 361 -1.07 -52.59 -2.02
C GLY A 361 -0.80 -52.31 -0.54
N ARG A 362 -0.87 -51.03 -0.15
CA ARG A 362 -0.77 -50.64 1.27
C ARG A 362 -1.98 -51.11 2.08
N THR A 363 -3.17 -51.02 1.49
CA THR A 363 -4.46 -51.37 2.09
C THR A 363 -5.27 -52.17 1.06
N GLY A 364 -5.02 -53.47 0.94
CA GLY A 364 -5.66 -54.34 -0.05
C GLY A 364 -4.75 -54.66 -1.24
N GLY A 365 -5.34 -54.74 -2.43
CA GLY A 365 -4.62 -54.92 -3.69
C GLY A 365 -4.11 -53.61 -4.31
N GLY A 366 -3.60 -53.70 -5.53
CA GLY A 366 -2.94 -52.59 -6.20
C GLY A 366 -2.30 -52.98 -7.53
N PHE A 367 -1.87 -51.97 -8.28
CA PHE A 367 -1.12 -52.14 -9.53
C PHE A 367 0.37 -51.81 -9.35
N GLU A 368 1.20 -52.70 -9.87
CA GLU A 368 2.62 -52.47 -10.16
C GLU A 368 2.78 -52.27 -11.66
N PHE A 369 3.26 -51.10 -12.05
CA PHE A 369 3.51 -50.74 -13.44
C PHE A 369 4.97 -51.02 -13.79
N LYS A 370 5.21 -51.67 -14.93
CA LYS A 370 6.56 -51.95 -15.43
C LYS A 370 7.06 -50.82 -16.31
N GLU A 371 8.37 -50.66 -16.35
CA GLU A 371 9.03 -49.71 -17.24
C GLU A 371 8.68 -50.00 -18.71
N GLY A 372 8.26 -48.98 -19.45
CA GLY A 372 7.99 -49.05 -20.89
C GLY A 372 6.66 -49.71 -21.27
N GLU A 373 5.83 -50.11 -20.30
CA GLU A 373 4.48 -50.61 -20.56
C GLU A 373 3.46 -49.47 -20.34
N GLU A 374 2.63 -49.19 -21.36
CA GLU A 374 1.47 -48.31 -21.22
C GLU A 374 0.32 -49.12 -20.61
N ALA A 375 0.11 -48.92 -19.30
CA ALA A 375 -0.99 -49.53 -18.58
C ALA A 375 -1.63 -48.50 -17.63
N PHE A 376 -2.96 -48.49 -17.58
CA PHE A 376 -3.73 -47.58 -16.73
C PHE A 376 -5.12 -48.16 -16.43
N LEU A 377 -5.80 -47.57 -15.46
CA LEU A 377 -7.18 -47.87 -15.12
C LEU A 377 -8.08 -46.77 -15.66
N GLU A 378 -8.99 -47.13 -16.56
CA GLU A 378 -9.94 -46.22 -17.18
C GLU A 378 -11.29 -46.29 -16.45
N VAL A 379 -11.86 -45.13 -16.13
CA VAL A 379 -13.24 -44.99 -15.62
C VAL A 379 -13.92 -43.91 -16.45
N ALA A 380 -14.80 -44.30 -17.37
CA ALA A 380 -15.33 -43.41 -18.39
C ALA A 380 -16.17 -42.25 -17.82
N ASP A 381 -17.02 -42.55 -16.83
CA ASP A 381 -18.07 -41.67 -16.32
C ASP A 381 -17.75 -41.06 -14.94
N ALA A 382 -16.46 -40.77 -14.66
CA ALA A 382 -16.05 -40.19 -13.39
C ALA A 382 -15.05 -39.03 -13.56
N GLY A 383 -15.15 -38.05 -12.66
CA GLY A 383 -14.21 -36.94 -12.57
C GLY A 383 -14.52 -35.73 -13.44
N ASP A 384 -15.72 -35.60 -14.00
CA ASP A 384 -16.14 -34.41 -14.76
C ASP A 384 -16.53 -33.25 -13.82
N PHE A 385 -15.51 -32.62 -13.23
CA PHE A 385 -15.68 -31.46 -12.35
C PHE A 385 -15.51 -30.16 -13.14
N GLU A 386 -16.42 -29.22 -12.93
CA GLU A 386 -16.25 -27.85 -13.39
C GLU A 386 -15.27 -27.07 -12.51
N ARG A 387 -14.70 -25.98 -13.04
CA ARG A 387 -13.66 -25.21 -12.33
C ARG A 387 -14.12 -24.66 -10.98
N ASP A 388 -15.42 -24.48 -10.76
CA ASP A 388 -16.00 -23.95 -9.53
C ASP A 388 -16.49 -25.03 -8.56
N GLN A 389 -16.32 -26.31 -8.93
CA GLN A 389 -16.73 -27.44 -8.10
C GLN A 389 -15.56 -27.94 -7.24
N PRO A 390 -15.76 -28.05 -5.92
CA PRO A 390 -14.75 -28.63 -5.04
C PRO A 390 -14.65 -30.14 -5.25
N PHE A 391 -13.44 -30.68 -5.16
CA PHE A 391 -13.21 -32.13 -5.20
C PHE A 391 -11.99 -32.54 -4.37
N THR A 392 -11.87 -33.83 -4.11
CA THR A 392 -10.72 -34.42 -3.41
C THR A 392 -10.27 -35.68 -4.14
N LEU A 393 -8.96 -35.82 -4.35
CA LEU A 393 -8.33 -37.00 -4.93
C LEU A 393 -7.45 -37.64 -3.86
N SER A 394 -7.48 -38.97 -3.76
CA SER A 394 -6.73 -39.70 -2.73
C SER A 394 -6.27 -41.05 -3.25
N LEU A 395 -4.98 -41.37 -3.04
CA LEU A 395 -4.40 -42.66 -3.44
C LEU A 395 -3.17 -43.04 -2.59
N TRP A 396 -2.88 -44.34 -2.54
CA TRP A 396 -1.61 -44.84 -2.01
C TRP A 396 -0.59 -44.98 -3.15
N LEU A 397 0.59 -44.40 -2.95
CA LEU A 397 1.70 -44.43 -3.91
C LEU A 397 2.93 -45.07 -3.28
N ARG A 398 3.64 -45.90 -4.04
CA ARG A 398 4.99 -46.35 -3.72
C ARG A 398 5.90 -46.10 -4.92
N PRO A 399 6.62 -44.97 -4.97
CA PRO A 399 7.48 -44.65 -6.09
C PRO A 399 8.75 -45.52 -6.03
N VAL A 400 9.30 -45.94 -7.17
CA VAL A 400 10.43 -46.87 -7.25
C VAL A 400 11.68 -46.16 -7.77
N LYS A 401 12.79 -46.34 -7.05
CA LYS A 401 14.11 -45.85 -7.49
C LYS A 401 14.99 -47.01 -7.92
N THR A 402 15.46 -46.98 -9.16
CA THR A 402 16.29 -48.05 -9.76
C THR A 402 17.77 -47.67 -9.79
N GLY A 403 18.09 -46.38 -9.80
CA GLY A 403 19.48 -45.88 -9.78
C GLY A 403 20.18 -45.84 -11.14
N GLU A 404 19.51 -46.27 -12.23
CA GLU A 404 20.04 -46.29 -13.61
C GLU A 404 19.40 -45.21 -14.51
N GLY A 405 18.87 -44.13 -13.93
CA GLY A 405 18.13 -43.10 -14.69
C GLY A 405 16.71 -43.52 -15.10
N LYS A 406 16.22 -44.62 -14.53
CA LYS A 406 14.89 -45.21 -14.74
C LYS A 406 14.04 -45.10 -13.47
N ASP A 407 14.15 -43.97 -12.79
CA ASP A 407 13.37 -43.71 -11.58
C ASP A 407 11.91 -43.47 -12.00
N SER A 408 10.96 -44.01 -11.22
CA SER A 408 9.55 -43.95 -11.61
C SER A 408 9.06 -42.49 -11.63
N GLN A 409 8.29 -42.13 -12.64
CA GLN A 409 7.64 -40.83 -12.79
C GLN A 409 6.39 -40.98 -13.65
N GLY A 410 5.51 -39.99 -13.62
CA GLY A 410 4.37 -39.93 -14.52
C GLY A 410 3.07 -39.53 -13.83
N SER A 411 2.00 -39.67 -14.60
CA SER A 411 0.64 -39.33 -14.19
C SER A 411 0.09 -40.37 -13.21
N LEU A 412 -0.51 -39.90 -12.13
CA LEU A 412 -1.15 -40.72 -11.10
C LEU A 412 -2.66 -40.79 -11.32
N LEU A 413 -3.27 -39.63 -11.58
CA LEU A 413 -4.69 -39.47 -11.87
C LEU A 413 -4.85 -38.32 -12.87
N ALA A 414 -5.60 -38.56 -13.94
CA ALA A 414 -5.85 -37.56 -14.96
C ALA A 414 -7.29 -37.66 -15.47
N ARG A 415 -7.93 -36.51 -15.66
CA ARG A 415 -9.13 -36.34 -16.47
C ARG A 415 -8.85 -35.18 -17.42
N LEU A 416 -8.43 -35.52 -18.63
CA LEU A 416 -7.98 -34.56 -19.63
C LEU A 416 -8.70 -34.81 -20.96
N GLU A 417 -9.09 -33.73 -21.64
CA GLU A 417 -9.56 -33.80 -23.03
C GLU A 417 -8.41 -34.22 -23.95
N GLU A 418 -8.73 -35.04 -24.96
CA GLU A 418 -7.80 -35.36 -26.03
C GLU A 418 -7.48 -34.12 -26.88
N GLY A 419 -6.21 -33.90 -27.21
CA GLY A 419 -5.76 -32.78 -28.04
C GLY A 419 -4.69 -31.92 -27.37
N GLU A 420 -4.33 -30.82 -28.03
CA GLU A 420 -3.22 -29.94 -27.59
C GLU A 420 -3.58 -29.10 -26.35
N SER A 421 -4.86 -28.76 -26.16
CA SER A 421 -5.29 -27.95 -25.02
C SER A 421 -5.08 -28.66 -23.68
N ARG A 422 -5.14 -30.01 -23.68
CA ARG A 422 -5.11 -30.87 -22.48
C ARG A 422 -5.97 -30.29 -21.35
N ARG A 423 -7.19 -29.86 -21.69
CA ARG A 423 -8.12 -29.25 -20.74
C ARG A 423 -8.55 -30.29 -19.69
N GLY A 424 -8.57 -29.90 -18.43
CA GLY A 424 -8.98 -30.76 -17.31
C GLY A 424 -7.99 -30.70 -16.16
N PHE A 425 -7.81 -31.82 -15.45
CA PHE A 425 -6.88 -31.90 -14.33
C PHE A 425 -5.97 -33.11 -14.36
N GLU A 426 -4.79 -32.94 -13.78
CA GLU A 426 -3.76 -33.97 -13.70
C GLU A 426 -2.97 -33.88 -12.39
N LEU A 427 -2.88 -35.00 -11.67
CA LEU A 427 -1.98 -35.20 -10.56
C LEU A 427 -0.84 -36.11 -11.01
N TYR A 428 0.40 -35.63 -10.94
CA TYR A 428 1.56 -36.36 -11.41
C TYR A 428 2.78 -36.10 -10.52
N TYR A 429 3.84 -36.88 -10.70
CA TYR A 429 5.12 -36.67 -10.03
C TYR A 429 6.29 -36.90 -10.98
N GLU A 430 7.40 -36.25 -10.67
CA GLU A 430 8.63 -36.33 -11.46
C GLU A 430 9.78 -36.95 -10.65
N THR A 431 10.89 -37.23 -11.33
CA THR A 431 12.12 -37.76 -10.74
C THR A 431 12.74 -36.87 -9.66
N ASN A 432 12.32 -35.60 -9.56
CA ASN A 432 12.70 -34.69 -8.48
C ASN A 432 11.94 -34.93 -7.15
N GLN A 433 11.16 -36.00 -7.05
CA GLN A 433 10.38 -36.38 -5.87
C GLN A 433 9.28 -35.38 -5.50
N ARG A 434 8.83 -34.54 -6.43
CA ARG A 434 7.75 -33.58 -6.19
C ARG A 434 6.47 -34.02 -6.87
N LEU A 435 5.37 -33.77 -6.19
CA LEU A 435 4.02 -33.91 -6.72
C LEU A 435 3.59 -32.59 -7.35
N TYR A 436 2.82 -32.69 -8.41
CA TYR A 436 2.25 -31.57 -9.13
C TYR A 436 0.77 -31.80 -9.31
N MET A 437 -0.02 -30.75 -9.08
CA MET A 437 -1.43 -30.71 -9.42
C MET A 437 -1.64 -29.61 -10.44
N GLN A 438 -2.29 -29.96 -11.55
CA GLN A 438 -2.65 -29.03 -12.61
C GLN A 438 -4.16 -28.98 -12.79
N LEU A 439 -4.70 -27.76 -12.93
CA LEU A 439 -6.03 -27.47 -13.48
C LEU A 439 -5.83 -26.60 -14.72
N ALA A 440 -6.22 -27.10 -15.90
CA ALA A 440 -5.96 -26.42 -17.16
C ALA A 440 -7.25 -26.20 -17.95
N HIS A 441 -7.43 -24.97 -18.46
CA HIS A 441 -8.30 -24.74 -19.62
C HIS A 441 -7.51 -24.93 -20.92
N GLU A 442 -6.26 -24.43 -20.93
CA GLU A 442 -5.26 -24.66 -21.97
C GLU A 442 -3.89 -24.79 -21.29
N ALA A 443 -3.28 -25.98 -21.34
CA ALA A 443 -2.16 -26.34 -20.46
C ALA A 443 -0.92 -25.42 -20.56
N GLU A 444 -0.67 -24.82 -21.73
CA GLU A 444 0.51 -23.99 -21.99
C GLU A 444 0.29 -22.49 -21.71
N SER A 445 -0.96 -22.02 -21.70
CA SER A 445 -1.28 -20.58 -21.66
C SER A 445 -2.25 -20.18 -20.53
N SER A 446 -3.09 -21.12 -20.06
CA SER A 446 -4.22 -20.87 -19.17
C SER A 446 -4.44 -22.07 -18.23
N ALA A 447 -3.55 -22.17 -17.24
CA ALA A 447 -3.56 -23.24 -16.25
C ALA A 447 -3.10 -22.75 -14.87
N ILE A 448 -3.61 -23.41 -13.83
CA ILE A 448 -3.10 -23.35 -12.46
C ILE A 448 -2.26 -24.61 -12.26
N ARG A 449 -0.99 -24.43 -11.92
CA ARG A 449 -0.10 -25.54 -11.55
C ARG A 449 0.54 -25.25 -10.20
N ILE A 450 0.37 -26.16 -9.26
CA ILE A 450 1.05 -26.11 -7.95
C ILE A 450 1.96 -27.31 -7.78
N ARG A 451 2.97 -27.17 -6.92
CA ARG A 451 3.95 -28.21 -6.61
C ARG A 451 4.04 -28.41 -5.10
N SER A 452 4.25 -29.65 -4.67
CA SER A 452 4.50 -29.96 -3.27
C SER A 452 5.82 -29.33 -2.76
N GLU A 453 5.76 -28.71 -1.57
CA GLU A 453 6.96 -28.26 -0.84
C GLU A 453 7.74 -29.40 -0.18
N ARG A 454 7.10 -30.55 0.01
CA ARG A 454 7.73 -31.76 0.51
C ARG A 454 8.04 -32.73 -0.62
N GLU A 455 9.09 -33.51 -0.40
CA GLU A 455 9.47 -34.60 -1.28
C GLU A 455 8.75 -35.89 -0.88
N ILE A 456 8.29 -36.63 -1.88
CA ILE A 456 7.93 -38.04 -1.71
C ILE A 456 9.20 -38.88 -1.58
N ARG A 457 9.08 -40.06 -0.99
CA ARG A 457 10.16 -40.93 -0.56
C ARG A 457 10.15 -42.19 -1.41
N TRP A 458 11.25 -42.40 -2.10
CA TRP A 458 11.48 -43.62 -2.87
C TRP A 458 11.31 -44.89 -2.04
N ASN A 459 10.76 -45.92 -2.68
CA ASN A 459 10.57 -47.28 -2.21
C ASN A 459 9.68 -47.41 -0.96
N LYS A 460 8.97 -46.34 -0.55
CA LYS A 460 8.07 -46.32 0.60
C LYS A 460 6.63 -46.05 0.17
N TRP A 461 5.68 -46.75 0.81
CA TRP A 461 4.26 -46.41 0.68
C TRP A 461 3.97 -45.07 1.35
N GLN A 462 3.24 -44.22 0.65
CA GLN A 462 2.80 -42.92 1.13
C GLN A 462 1.38 -42.63 0.67
N HIS A 463 0.63 -41.95 1.53
CA HIS A 463 -0.72 -41.54 1.20
C HIS A 463 -0.69 -40.14 0.59
N ILE A 464 -1.17 -40.03 -0.65
CA ILE A 464 -1.26 -38.76 -1.36
C ILE A 464 -2.72 -38.33 -1.35
N CYS A 465 -2.98 -37.11 -0.87
CA CYS A 465 -4.31 -36.50 -0.91
C CYS A 465 -4.20 -35.09 -1.48
N VAL A 466 -5.08 -34.74 -2.40
CA VAL A 466 -5.18 -33.40 -2.98
C VAL A 466 -6.60 -32.90 -2.80
N THR A 467 -6.76 -31.71 -2.23
CA THR A 467 -8.06 -31.04 -2.08
C THR A 467 -8.12 -29.80 -2.95
N TYR A 468 -9.27 -29.57 -3.56
CA TYR A 468 -9.60 -28.34 -4.28
C TYR A 468 -10.92 -27.77 -3.77
N ASP A 469 -10.95 -26.48 -3.47
CA ASP A 469 -12.10 -25.80 -2.86
C ASP A 469 -13.08 -25.12 -3.85
N GLY A 470 -12.81 -25.20 -5.16
CA GLY A 470 -13.63 -24.55 -6.18
C GLY A 470 -13.31 -23.07 -6.42
N SER A 471 -12.31 -22.49 -5.75
CA SER A 471 -12.02 -21.04 -5.84
C SER A 471 -11.48 -20.58 -7.20
N SER A 472 -11.07 -21.48 -8.08
CA SER A 472 -10.35 -21.18 -9.33
C SER A 472 -9.04 -20.40 -9.09
N THR A 473 -8.38 -20.64 -7.95
CA THR A 473 -7.09 -20.04 -7.59
C THR A 473 -6.09 -21.09 -7.13
N ALA A 474 -4.79 -20.78 -7.23
CA ALA A 474 -3.73 -21.64 -6.70
C ALA A 474 -3.85 -21.87 -5.18
N GLY A 475 -4.33 -20.88 -4.43
CA GLY A 475 -4.52 -20.99 -2.97
C GLY A 475 -5.63 -21.95 -2.55
N GLY A 476 -6.52 -22.30 -3.48
CA GLY A 476 -7.60 -23.28 -3.27
C GLY A 476 -7.17 -24.74 -3.40
N ILE A 477 -5.95 -25.02 -3.87
CA ILE A 477 -5.43 -26.38 -4.02
C ILE A 477 -4.43 -26.67 -2.89
N ARG A 478 -4.56 -27.83 -2.24
CA ARG A 478 -3.60 -28.30 -1.24
C ARG A 478 -3.20 -29.73 -1.53
N ILE A 479 -1.89 -30.01 -1.45
CA ILE A 479 -1.32 -31.35 -1.59
C ILE A 479 -0.83 -31.80 -0.22
N PHE A 480 -1.32 -32.94 0.25
CA PHE A 480 -0.94 -33.57 1.50
C PHE A 480 -0.19 -34.87 1.23
N VAL A 481 0.93 -35.07 1.94
CA VAL A 481 1.71 -36.31 1.90
C VAL A 481 1.75 -36.90 3.30
N ASP A 482 1.20 -38.10 3.46
CA ASP A 482 1.03 -38.76 4.76
C ASP A 482 0.24 -37.88 5.76
N GLY A 483 -0.72 -37.09 5.25
CA GLY A 483 -1.64 -36.26 6.03
C GLY A 483 -1.09 -34.87 6.43
N VAL A 484 0.06 -34.46 5.90
CA VAL A 484 0.70 -33.16 6.20
C VAL A 484 0.95 -32.35 4.94
#